data_AF-A0A0C3CRQ2-F1
#
_entry.id   AF-A0A0C3CRQ2-F1
#
_cell.length_a   1.000
_cell.length_b   1.000
_cell.length_c   1.000
_cell.angle_alpha   90.00
_cell.angle_beta   90.00
_cell.angle_gamma   90.00
#
_symmetry.space_group_name_H-M   'P 1'
#
loop_
_entity.id
_entity.type
_entity.pdbx_description
1 polymer ?
#
loop_
_entity_poly.entity_id
_entity_poly.type
_entity_poly.pdbx_seq_one_letter_code
_entity_poly.pdbx_strand_id
1 'polypeptide(L)'
;EREMRGEEAILLASLSDLIPLIWEETERNISDAGGLTGWQALSADERTFRECEAYRCMCVRLGEDILDSLTPEQRQYATLFIWGGCCMHKEMNSVKGGNARMMAFWDDAGIVGPMKLFNQDNAAAAALGGSAARQRAGDNSQAGGVKLTSLAGAVFANKDKKKGQQDSLQVYLQSVIGYMEKRSFTNIEQNIYLALDDDPTITELCVLTLYAQAVSHPYMRLVRGPEAAETNLLDLGPVHDKVKAHCRAVIANPNLLISATTSYETGSMDGKIWERPDAIYAVLGYAPRLPHLRGALVAFFEGALDTWERFTDEYCPEGAIASASISERRRAYMKTTNDDNEGALGEARRASQHAPNMTLNQHNARTMYCKNNTVAFIRTCLGPEDLKYLRRRARELDASGVAKDQREQQATAYKETVDKKRKAASARKAVVDAKRTRIDAVVPRLDTQSITDNPGTNNELDLQLEWHRRLDSDKHIPPKTKMTRKEDKVTALVAAVKRYNEGTVHAPEATEDVEMLAEVPDDLDEEESDWEH
;
A
#
# COMPACT_ATOMS: atom_id res chain seq x y z
N GLU A 1 22.26 18.32 2.45
CA GLU A 1 23.11 19.28 3.17
C GLU A 1 24.48 19.49 2.53
N ARG A 2 25.37 18.49 2.48
CA ARG A 2 26.71 18.59 1.87
C ARG A 2 26.68 19.18 0.46
N GLU A 3 25.92 18.53 -0.43
CA GLU A 3 25.76 18.96 -1.82
C GLU A 3 25.25 20.41 -1.92
N MET A 4 24.17 20.77 -1.22
CA MET A 4 23.61 22.14 -1.22
C MET A 4 24.62 23.20 -0.72
N ARG A 5 25.36 22.92 0.36
CA ARG A 5 26.39 23.85 0.86
C ARG A 5 27.53 24.02 -0.12
N GLY A 6 27.91 22.94 -0.82
CA GLY A 6 28.87 22.99 -1.90
C GLY A 6 28.39 23.83 -3.08
N GLU A 7 27.13 23.66 -3.49
CA GLU A 7 26.52 24.47 -4.55
C GLU A 7 26.52 25.97 -4.19
N GLU A 8 26.11 26.32 -2.96
CA GLU A 8 26.19 27.70 -2.47
C GLU A 8 27.63 28.22 -2.44
N ALA A 9 28.59 27.39 -2.02
CA ALA A 9 30.00 27.75 -2.00
C ALA A 9 30.53 28.04 -3.41
N ILE A 10 30.16 27.22 -4.39
CA ILE A 10 30.55 27.41 -5.80
C ILE A 10 29.96 28.71 -6.36
N LEU A 11 28.71 29.04 -6.03
CA LEU A 11 28.06 30.28 -6.46
C LEU A 11 28.73 31.54 -5.88
N LEU A 12 29.36 31.41 -4.71
CA LEU A 12 30.04 32.51 -4.02
C LEU A 12 31.55 32.56 -4.29
N ALA A 13 32.13 31.46 -4.76
CA ALA A 13 33.56 31.33 -5.02
C ALA A 13 33.99 32.11 -6.28
N SER A 14 35.23 32.57 -6.28
CA SER A 14 35.83 33.13 -7.49
C SER A 14 36.22 32.01 -8.46
N LEU A 15 36.23 32.30 -9.77
CA LEU A 15 36.64 31.32 -10.77
C LEU A 15 38.07 30.81 -10.51
N SER A 16 38.97 31.65 -9.98
CA SER A 16 40.33 31.26 -9.61
C SER A 16 40.39 30.20 -8.51
N ASP A 17 39.44 30.19 -7.57
CA ASP A 17 39.39 29.20 -6.48
C ASP A 17 38.79 27.87 -6.95
N LEU A 18 37.92 27.92 -7.98
CA LEU A 18 37.26 26.74 -8.55
C LEU A 18 38.10 26.01 -9.59
N ILE A 19 38.95 26.72 -10.35
CA ILE A 19 39.78 26.13 -11.41
C ILE A 19 40.61 24.93 -10.93
N PRO A 20 41.31 24.96 -9.78
CA PRO A 20 42.07 23.81 -9.30
C PRO A 20 41.20 22.58 -9.02
N LEU A 21 40.01 22.79 -8.46
CA LEU A 21 39.07 21.72 -8.12
C LEU A 21 38.45 21.09 -9.37
N ILE A 22 38.03 21.93 -10.33
CA ILE A 22 37.53 21.48 -11.63
C ILE A 22 38.61 20.70 -12.38
N TRP A 23 39.86 21.18 -12.33
CA TRP A 23 40.98 20.49 -12.96
C TRP A 23 41.22 19.12 -12.35
N GLU A 24 41.22 19.01 -11.01
CA GLU A 24 41.41 17.76 -10.29
C GLU A 24 40.33 16.71 -10.65
N GLU A 25 39.06 17.10 -10.66
CA GLU A 25 37.96 16.20 -11.02
C GLU A 25 37.95 15.85 -12.52
N THR A 26 38.36 16.79 -13.38
CA THR A 26 38.55 16.53 -14.83
C THR A 26 39.65 15.51 -15.05
N GLU A 27 40.78 15.66 -14.36
CA GLU A 27 41.91 14.73 -14.45
C GLU A 27 41.55 13.33 -13.94
N ARG A 28 40.78 13.26 -12.84
CA ARG A 28 40.25 12.00 -12.31
C ARG A 28 39.33 11.30 -13.31
N ASN A 29 38.35 12.01 -13.88
CA ASN A 29 37.45 11.48 -14.89
C ASN A 29 38.17 10.95 -16.13
N ILE A 30 39.21 11.66 -16.60
CA ILE A 30 40.05 11.22 -17.72
C ILE A 30 40.85 9.98 -17.34
N SER A 31 41.43 9.94 -16.14
CA SER A 31 42.18 8.78 -15.64
C SER A 31 41.29 7.53 -15.54
N ASP A 32 40.10 7.67 -14.94
CA ASP A 32 39.13 6.57 -14.75
C ASP A 32 38.56 6.05 -16.06
N ALA A 33 38.55 6.88 -17.10
CA ALA A 33 38.20 6.46 -18.45
C ALA A 33 39.33 5.69 -19.16
N GLY A 34 40.50 5.50 -18.55
CA GLY A 34 41.68 4.88 -19.16
C GLY A 34 42.60 5.88 -19.87
N GLY A 35 42.60 7.13 -19.42
CA GLY A 35 43.34 8.24 -20.01
C GLY A 35 42.57 8.93 -21.14
N LEU A 36 43.22 9.89 -21.80
CA LEU A 36 42.57 10.77 -22.79
C LEU A 36 41.92 10.01 -23.95
N THR A 37 42.57 8.93 -24.42
CA THR A 37 42.03 8.08 -25.50
C THR A 37 40.75 7.38 -25.07
N GLY A 38 40.69 6.90 -23.84
CA GLY A 38 39.50 6.26 -23.30
C GLY A 38 38.39 7.27 -23.05
N TRP A 39 38.71 8.46 -22.53
CA TRP A 39 37.75 9.57 -22.40
C TRP A 39 37.14 10.00 -23.74
N GLN A 40 37.95 10.11 -24.79
CA GLN A 40 37.48 10.48 -26.13
C GLN A 40 36.64 9.38 -26.80
N ALA A 41 36.81 8.11 -26.39
CA ALA A 41 36.02 6.99 -26.90
C ALA A 41 34.63 6.88 -26.25
N LEU A 42 34.37 7.61 -25.15
CA LEU A 42 33.07 7.64 -24.49
C LEU A 42 32.01 8.35 -25.36
N SER A 43 30.75 7.90 -25.22
CA SER A 43 29.63 8.58 -25.86
C SER A 43 29.45 10.00 -25.29
N ALA A 44 28.68 10.84 -25.98
CA ALA A 44 28.35 12.18 -25.47
C ALA A 44 27.54 12.10 -24.16
N ASP A 45 26.62 11.14 -24.07
CA ASP A 45 25.79 10.92 -22.89
C ASP A 45 26.63 10.47 -21.68
N GLU A 46 27.57 9.55 -21.89
CA GLU A 46 28.46 9.05 -20.84
C GLU A 46 29.43 10.13 -20.33
N ARG A 47 29.93 11.00 -21.23
CA ARG A 47 30.75 12.15 -20.82
C ARG A 47 29.94 13.15 -20.00
N THR A 48 28.72 13.46 -20.44
CA THR A 48 27.81 14.36 -19.72
C THR A 48 27.49 13.81 -18.33
N PHE A 49 27.20 12.50 -18.24
CA PHE A 49 26.95 11.83 -16.96
C PHE A 49 28.16 11.96 -16.01
N ARG A 50 29.38 11.68 -16.48
CA ARG A 50 30.60 11.80 -15.67
C ARG A 50 30.94 13.24 -15.29
N GLU A 51 30.63 14.20 -16.14
CA GLU A 51 30.77 15.63 -15.83
C GLU A 51 29.78 16.06 -14.73
N CYS A 52 28.52 15.60 -14.79
CA CYS A 52 27.54 15.83 -13.73
C CYS A 52 27.95 15.17 -12.40
N GLU A 53 28.46 13.94 -12.43
CA GLU A 53 28.96 13.27 -11.22
C GLU A 53 30.19 13.98 -10.65
N ALA A 54 31.12 14.44 -11.48
CA ALA A 54 32.27 15.24 -11.02
C ALA A 54 31.84 16.56 -10.36
N TYR A 55 30.86 17.25 -10.95
CA TYR A 55 30.27 18.44 -10.34
C TYR A 55 29.68 18.12 -8.95
N ARG A 56 28.91 17.03 -8.86
CA ARG A 56 28.33 16.56 -7.60
C ARG A 56 29.39 16.22 -6.55
N CYS A 57 30.45 15.49 -6.94
CA CYS A 57 31.58 15.17 -6.06
C CYS A 57 32.27 16.43 -5.52
N MET A 58 32.50 17.42 -6.39
CA MET A 58 33.06 18.71 -6.00
C MET A 58 32.14 19.44 -5.01
N CYS A 59 30.82 19.49 -5.26
CA CYS A 59 29.85 20.05 -4.32
C CYS A 59 29.91 19.34 -2.97
N VAL A 60 29.91 18.01 -2.96
CA VAL A 60 29.97 17.23 -1.70
C VAL A 60 31.26 17.52 -0.93
N ARG A 61 32.42 17.61 -1.60
CA ARG A 61 33.72 17.89 -0.96
C ARG A 61 33.74 19.28 -0.33
N LEU A 62 33.38 20.31 -1.10
CA LEU A 62 33.32 21.68 -0.60
C LEU A 62 32.31 21.82 0.55
N GLY A 63 31.17 21.14 0.42
CA GLY A 63 30.17 21.08 1.48
C GLY A 63 30.68 20.43 2.76
N GLU A 64 31.49 19.37 2.66
CA GLU A 64 32.11 18.70 3.81
C GLU A 64 33.15 19.60 4.48
N ASP A 65 34.02 20.26 3.71
CA ASP A 65 35.00 21.21 4.24
C ASP A 65 34.32 22.34 5.03
N ILE A 66 33.18 22.83 4.52
CA ILE A 66 32.36 23.82 5.23
C ILE A 66 31.77 23.23 6.50
N LEU A 67 31.21 22.01 6.46
CA LEU A 67 30.64 21.36 7.66
C LEU A 67 31.71 21.09 8.73
N ASP A 68 32.92 20.74 8.32
CA ASP A 68 34.03 20.47 9.24
C ASP A 68 34.62 21.75 9.84
N SER A 69 34.44 22.89 9.17
CA SER A 69 34.78 24.21 9.72
C SER A 69 33.79 24.72 10.77
N LEU A 70 32.60 24.11 10.88
CA LEU A 70 31.58 24.49 11.85
C LEU A 70 31.96 24.07 13.27
N THR A 71 31.43 24.77 14.27
CA THR A 71 31.53 24.27 15.66
C THR A 71 30.77 22.95 15.80
N PRO A 72 31.09 22.11 16.79
CA PRO A 72 30.36 20.86 17.02
C PRO A 72 28.83 21.05 17.08
N GLU A 73 28.36 22.12 17.71
CA GLU A 73 26.93 22.45 17.83
C GLU A 73 26.31 22.84 16.48
N GLN A 74 27.03 23.63 15.67
CA GLN A 74 26.57 24.04 14.35
C GLN A 74 26.56 22.88 13.36
N ARG A 75 27.57 22.01 13.42
CA ARG A 75 27.66 20.80 12.61
C ARG A 75 26.55 19.82 12.98
N GLN A 76 26.31 19.60 14.27
CA GLN A 76 25.16 18.82 14.75
C GLN A 76 23.86 19.41 14.22
N TYR A 77 23.68 20.72 14.32
CA TYR A 77 22.47 21.38 13.83
C TYR A 77 22.25 21.22 12.31
N ALA A 78 23.31 21.37 11.51
CA ALA A 78 23.23 21.24 10.05
C ALA A 78 23.01 19.80 9.58
N THR A 79 23.48 18.82 10.35
CA THR A 79 23.44 17.39 9.97
C THR A 79 22.29 16.62 10.63
N LEU A 80 21.62 17.20 11.62
CA LEU A 80 20.50 16.56 12.30
C LEU A 80 19.32 16.39 11.35
N PHE A 81 19.05 15.14 11.02
CA PHE A 81 17.85 14.72 10.30
C PHE A 81 17.04 13.79 11.20
N ILE A 82 15.80 14.18 11.49
CA ILE A 82 14.88 13.38 12.28
C ILE A 82 13.70 13.03 11.39
N TRP A 83 13.35 11.75 11.37
CA TRP A 83 12.15 11.23 10.73
C TRP A 83 11.26 10.60 11.80
N GLY A 84 9.94 10.68 11.59
CA GLY A 84 8.97 9.97 12.39
C GLY A 84 7.78 9.56 11.55
N GLY A 85 7.36 8.29 11.66
CA GLY A 85 6.22 7.77 10.92
C GLY A 85 4.88 8.28 11.46
N CYS A 86 3.86 8.33 10.61
CA CYS A 86 2.49 8.71 10.99
C CYS A 86 1.88 7.74 12.02
N CYS A 87 1.35 8.24 13.14
CA CYS A 87 0.70 7.40 14.17
C CYS A 87 -0.50 6.58 13.64
N MET A 88 -1.22 7.09 12.64
CA MET A 88 -2.36 6.37 12.04
C MET A 88 -1.92 5.12 11.30
N HIS A 89 -0.80 5.20 10.58
CA HIS A 89 -0.26 4.04 9.87
C HIS A 89 0.31 3.02 10.86
N LYS A 90 0.92 3.46 11.96
CA LYS A 90 1.39 2.57 13.03
C LYS A 90 0.25 1.74 13.64
N GLU A 91 -0.85 2.40 13.99
CA GLU A 91 -2.03 1.72 14.55
C GLU A 91 -2.74 0.85 13.51
N MET A 92 -2.98 1.35 12.29
CA MET A 92 -3.61 0.56 11.24
C MET A 92 -2.78 -0.68 10.88
N ASN A 93 -1.45 -0.56 10.81
CA ASN A 93 -0.59 -1.69 10.51
C ASN A 93 -0.53 -2.68 11.65
N SER A 94 -0.59 -2.25 12.92
CA SER A 94 -0.63 -3.19 14.05
C SER A 94 -1.93 -4.00 14.08
N VAL A 95 -3.07 -3.42 13.67
CA VAL A 95 -4.32 -4.18 13.43
C VAL A 95 -4.13 -5.20 12.31
N LYS A 96 -3.47 -4.84 11.20
CA LYS A 96 -3.16 -5.80 10.10
C LYS A 96 -2.27 -6.94 10.58
N GLY A 97 -1.22 -6.64 11.35
CA GLY A 97 -0.30 -7.63 11.90
C GLY A 97 -1.00 -8.58 12.89
N GLY A 98 -1.83 -8.03 13.77
CA GLY A 98 -2.65 -8.83 14.67
C GLY A 98 -3.64 -9.73 13.91
N ASN A 99 -4.33 -9.19 12.90
CA ASN A 99 -5.24 -9.99 12.09
C ASN A 99 -4.52 -11.11 11.33
N ALA A 100 -3.32 -10.85 10.80
CA ALA A 100 -2.54 -11.88 10.11
C ALA A 100 -2.20 -13.07 11.02
N ARG A 101 -1.73 -12.81 12.24
CA ARG A 101 -1.46 -13.86 13.25
C ARG A 101 -2.74 -14.57 13.72
N MET A 102 -3.82 -13.83 13.92
CA MET A 102 -5.11 -14.41 14.31
C MET A 102 -5.69 -15.33 13.22
N MET A 103 -5.56 -14.97 11.94
CA MET A 103 -5.99 -15.85 10.85
C MET A 103 -5.12 -17.11 10.77
N ALA A 104 -3.80 -16.99 10.95
CA ALA A 104 -2.89 -18.13 10.97
C ALA A 104 -3.14 -19.07 12.17
N PHE A 105 -3.57 -18.54 13.31
CA PHE A 105 -3.86 -19.32 14.52
C PHE A 105 -4.81 -20.49 14.28
N TRP A 106 -5.83 -20.34 13.43
CA TRP A 106 -6.78 -21.42 13.15
C TRP A 106 -6.09 -22.64 12.54
N ASP A 107 -5.26 -22.42 11.52
CA ASP A 107 -4.50 -23.45 10.83
C ASP A 107 -3.41 -24.04 11.73
N ASP A 108 -2.66 -23.17 12.44
CA ASP A 108 -1.60 -23.57 13.36
C ASP A 108 -2.11 -24.45 14.52
N ALA A 109 -3.33 -24.19 14.98
CA ALA A 109 -3.99 -24.97 16.02
C ALA A 109 -4.74 -26.20 15.48
N GLY A 110 -4.82 -26.38 14.15
CA GLY A 110 -5.57 -27.47 13.50
C GLY A 110 -7.09 -27.37 13.74
N ILE A 111 -7.62 -26.17 13.88
CA ILE A 111 -9.04 -25.88 14.15
C ILE A 111 -9.69 -25.34 12.88
N VAL A 112 -10.95 -25.70 12.65
CA VAL A 112 -11.73 -25.12 11.55
C VAL A 112 -11.89 -23.61 11.77
N GLY A 113 -11.29 -22.82 10.89
CA GLY A 113 -11.36 -21.37 10.92
C GLY A 113 -12.70 -20.81 10.39
N PRO A 114 -12.78 -19.48 10.27
CA PRO A 114 -13.98 -18.76 9.83
C PRO A 114 -14.53 -19.21 8.47
N MET A 115 -15.85 -19.18 8.35
CA MET A 115 -16.51 -19.46 7.08
C MET A 115 -16.10 -18.47 5.98
N LYS A 116 -16.03 -18.97 4.74
CA LYS A 116 -15.81 -18.13 3.56
C LYS A 116 -17.05 -17.28 3.28
N LEU A 117 -16.84 -15.97 3.09
CA LEU A 117 -17.89 -15.01 2.74
C LEU A 117 -17.87 -14.77 1.23
N PHE A 118 -18.58 -15.64 0.51
CA PHE A 118 -18.61 -15.68 -0.95
C PHE A 118 -19.36 -14.47 -1.54
N ASN A 119 -18.80 -13.84 -2.57
CA ASN A 119 -19.59 -12.96 -3.43
C ASN A 119 -20.63 -13.78 -4.22
N GLN A 120 -21.54 -13.12 -4.93
CA GLN A 120 -22.64 -13.79 -5.64
C GLN A 120 -22.15 -14.89 -6.60
N ASP A 121 -21.10 -14.61 -7.39
CA ASP A 121 -20.57 -15.55 -8.38
C ASP A 121 -19.87 -16.73 -7.72
N ASN A 122 -19.04 -16.47 -6.71
CA ASN A 122 -18.37 -17.52 -5.95
C ASN A 122 -19.39 -18.36 -5.15
N ALA A 123 -20.49 -17.78 -4.69
CA ALA A 123 -21.55 -18.51 -4.01
C ALA A 123 -22.25 -19.48 -4.99
N ALA A 124 -22.55 -19.01 -6.20
CA ALA A 124 -23.10 -19.86 -7.26
C ALA A 124 -22.11 -20.97 -7.65
N ALA A 125 -20.82 -20.64 -7.81
CA ALA A 125 -19.76 -21.60 -8.13
C ALA A 125 -19.54 -22.62 -6.99
N ALA A 126 -19.63 -22.21 -5.74
CA ALA A 126 -19.52 -23.09 -4.57
C ALA A 126 -20.72 -24.06 -4.47
N ALA A 127 -21.94 -23.59 -4.78
CA ALA A 127 -23.16 -24.38 -4.68
C ALA A 127 -23.37 -25.33 -5.87
N LEU A 128 -23.14 -24.83 -7.09
CA LEU A 128 -23.53 -25.51 -8.35
C LEU A 128 -22.34 -25.95 -9.19
N GLY A 129 -21.13 -25.44 -8.91
CA GLY A 129 -19.95 -25.71 -9.72
C GLY A 129 -19.37 -27.13 -9.53
N GLY A 130 -18.57 -27.55 -10.51
CA GLY A 130 -17.71 -28.74 -10.37
C GLY A 130 -16.63 -28.56 -9.30
N SER A 131 -15.92 -29.64 -8.96
CA SER A 131 -14.92 -29.64 -7.87
C SER A 131 -13.88 -28.50 -7.99
N ALA A 132 -13.34 -28.26 -9.19
CA ALA A 132 -12.38 -27.19 -9.43
C ALA A 132 -12.97 -25.78 -9.26
N ALA A 133 -14.24 -25.58 -9.65
CA ALA A 133 -14.93 -24.31 -9.49
C ALA A 133 -15.23 -24.00 -8.01
N ARG A 134 -15.63 -25.01 -7.23
CA ARG A 134 -15.83 -24.87 -5.78
C ARG A 134 -14.53 -24.54 -5.05
N GLN A 135 -13.44 -25.24 -5.40
CA GLN A 135 -12.13 -24.97 -4.81
C GLN A 135 -11.68 -23.54 -5.12
N ARG A 136 -11.73 -23.12 -6.39
CA ARG A 136 -11.39 -21.76 -6.80
C ARG A 136 -12.25 -20.70 -6.10
N ALA A 137 -13.55 -20.96 -5.94
CA ALA A 137 -14.44 -20.07 -5.20
C ALA A 137 -14.00 -19.92 -3.74
N GLY A 138 -13.58 -21.02 -3.10
CA GLY A 138 -13.00 -21.03 -1.74
C GLY A 138 -11.71 -20.22 -1.65
N ASP A 139 -10.76 -20.50 -2.54
CA ASP A 139 -9.43 -19.87 -2.56
C ASP A 139 -9.52 -18.35 -2.80
N ASN A 140 -10.42 -17.92 -3.67
CA ASN A 140 -10.61 -16.52 -4.03
C ASN A 140 -11.53 -15.74 -3.08
N SER A 141 -12.02 -16.38 -2.01
CA SER A 141 -12.95 -15.73 -1.07
C SER A 141 -12.29 -15.44 0.28
N GLN A 142 -12.59 -14.26 0.79
CA GLN A 142 -12.18 -13.80 2.12
C GLN A 142 -13.12 -14.38 3.19
N ALA A 143 -12.65 -14.39 4.43
CA ALA A 143 -13.35 -14.94 5.58
C ALA A 143 -13.18 -14.03 6.81
N GLY A 144 -13.84 -14.39 7.91
CA GLY A 144 -13.49 -13.86 9.22
C GLY A 144 -14.01 -12.47 9.54
N GLY A 145 -13.60 -11.97 10.70
CA GLY A 145 -14.14 -10.76 11.32
C GLY A 145 -13.88 -9.49 10.49
N VAL A 146 -12.70 -9.37 9.89
CA VAL A 146 -12.36 -8.22 9.04
C VAL A 146 -13.24 -8.19 7.78
N LYS A 147 -13.49 -9.33 7.15
CA LYS A 147 -14.37 -9.37 5.98
C LYS A 147 -15.82 -9.09 6.39
N LEU A 148 -16.29 -9.66 7.50
CA LEU A 148 -17.62 -9.39 8.02
C LEU A 148 -17.83 -7.90 8.30
N THR A 149 -16.90 -7.23 8.98
CA THR A 149 -16.98 -5.79 9.26
C THR A 149 -16.94 -4.94 7.99
N SER A 150 -16.19 -5.36 6.96
CA SER A 150 -16.22 -4.73 5.63
C SER A 150 -17.60 -4.82 4.97
N LEU A 151 -18.22 -6.01 4.97
CA LEU A 151 -19.58 -6.22 4.44
C LEU A 151 -20.61 -5.41 5.24
N ALA A 152 -20.53 -5.46 6.56
CA ALA A 152 -21.39 -4.69 7.46
C ALA A 152 -21.26 -3.18 7.21
N GLY A 153 -20.05 -2.67 7.01
CA GLY A 153 -19.82 -1.26 6.63
C GLY A 153 -20.46 -0.90 5.29
N ALA A 154 -20.40 -1.80 4.30
CA ALA A 154 -21.05 -1.59 3.00
C ALA A 154 -22.58 -1.54 3.08
N VAL A 155 -23.18 -2.26 4.04
CA VAL A 155 -24.63 -2.29 4.28
C VAL A 155 -25.09 -1.16 5.19
N PHE A 156 -24.51 -1.04 6.39
CA PHE A 156 -25.00 -0.15 7.45
C PHE A 156 -24.40 1.27 7.38
N ALA A 157 -23.25 1.47 6.73
CA ALA A 157 -22.50 2.72 6.73
C ALA A 157 -21.91 3.08 5.36
N ASN A 158 -22.71 2.91 4.30
CA ASN A 158 -22.25 3.16 2.93
C ASN A 158 -21.96 4.66 2.67
N LYS A 159 -20.83 4.95 2.01
CA LYS A 159 -20.43 6.33 1.66
C LYS A 159 -21.36 6.98 0.62
N ASP A 160 -21.91 6.20 -0.30
CA ASP A 160 -22.91 6.69 -1.24
C ASP A 160 -24.26 6.67 -0.53
N LYS A 161 -24.81 7.84 -0.22
CA LYS A 161 -26.11 7.97 0.47
C LYS A 161 -27.29 7.36 -0.32
N LYS A 162 -27.08 7.00 -1.60
CA LYS A 162 -28.06 6.27 -2.43
C LYS A 162 -27.88 4.74 -2.34
N LYS A 163 -26.79 4.25 -1.73
CA LYS A 163 -26.43 2.84 -1.52
C LYS A 163 -26.28 2.59 0.00
N GLY A 164 -26.17 1.33 0.44
CA GLY A 164 -26.36 0.99 1.88
C GLY A 164 -27.84 0.89 2.23
N GLN A 165 -28.20 0.53 3.47
CA GLN A 165 -29.58 0.17 3.89
C GLN A 165 -30.65 1.10 3.30
N GLN A 166 -31.12 0.70 2.12
CA GLN A 166 -32.24 1.27 1.38
C GLN A 166 -33.56 0.98 2.11
N ASP A 167 -33.50 0.14 3.15
CA ASP A 167 -34.61 -0.25 4.02
C ASP A 167 -35.28 0.94 4.71
N SER A 168 -34.65 2.10 4.81
CA SER A 168 -35.35 3.32 5.24
C SER A 168 -36.57 3.63 4.35
N LEU A 169 -36.46 3.38 3.05
CA LEU A 169 -37.56 3.55 2.10
C LEU A 169 -38.59 2.41 2.23
N GLN A 170 -38.17 1.16 2.42
CA GLN A 170 -39.13 0.06 2.65
C GLN A 170 -39.84 0.17 4.01
N VAL A 171 -39.16 0.58 5.08
CA VAL A 171 -39.73 0.91 6.39
C VAL A 171 -40.68 2.10 6.27
N TYR A 172 -40.34 3.13 5.47
CA TYR A 172 -41.26 4.21 5.13
C TYR A 172 -42.48 3.69 4.37
N LEU A 173 -42.31 2.83 3.35
CA LEU A 173 -43.43 2.29 2.59
C LEU A 173 -44.29 1.35 3.46
N GLN A 174 -43.70 0.58 4.36
CA GLN A 174 -44.41 -0.26 5.31
C GLN A 174 -45.19 0.58 6.33
N SER A 175 -44.56 1.62 6.90
CA SER A 175 -45.17 2.46 7.93
C SER A 175 -46.20 3.46 7.39
N VAL A 176 -46.06 3.89 6.14
CA VAL A 176 -46.91 4.94 5.53
C VAL A 176 -47.90 4.38 4.51
N ILE A 177 -47.52 3.38 3.70
CA ILE A 177 -48.39 2.85 2.62
C ILE A 177 -48.80 1.38 2.81
N GLY A 178 -48.32 0.69 3.85
CA GLY A 178 -48.76 -0.68 4.22
C GLY A 178 -48.38 -1.79 3.25
N TYR A 179 -47.44 -1.54 2.31
CA TYR A 179 -47.04 -2.52 1.30
C TYR A 179 -45.75 -3.24 1.73
N MET A 180 -45.77 -4.57 1.78
CA MET A 180 -44.58 -5.40 1.98
C MET A 180 -44.33 -6.26 0.74
N GLU A 181 -43.17 -6.09 0.12
CA GLU A 181 -42.65 -7.04 -0.86
C GLU A 181 -41.99 -8.19 -0.09
N LYS A 182 -42.34 -9.45 -0.41
CA LYS A 182 -41.66 -10.63 0.17
C LYS A 182 -40.21 -10.63 -0.34
N ARG A 183 -39.27 -10.22 0.50
CA ARG A 183 -37.85 -10.12 0.11
C ARG A 183 -37.04 -11.28 0.67
N SER A 184 -36.23 -11.89 -0.19
CA SER A 184 -35.10 -12.74 0.17
C SER A 184 -33.87 -11.89 0.46
N PHE A 185 -32.98 -12.32 1.37
CA PHE A 185 -31.71 -11.62 1.60
C PHE A 185 -30.93 -11.40 0.29
N THR A 186 -30.32 -10.23 0.15
CA THR A 186 -29.22 -10.04 -0.82
C THR A 186 -28.04 -10.92 -0.42
N ASN A 187 -27.12 -11.19 -1.35
CA ASN A 187 -25.93 -12.00 -1.05
C ASN A 187 -25.10 -11.41 0.12
N ILE A 188 -24.99 -10.08 0.21
CA ILE A 188 -24.26 -9.42 1.31
C ILE A 188 -25.01 -9.58 2.64
N GLU A 189 -26.33 -9.35 2.66
CA GLU A 189 -27.15 -9.54 3.87
C GLU A 189 -27.15 -11.00 4.33
N GLN A 190 -27.22 -11.96 3.40
CA GLN A 190 -27.14 -13.38 3.67
C GLN A 190 -25.78 -13.75 4.28
N ASN A 191 -24.69 -13.22 3.72
CA ASN A 191 -23.34 -13.45 4.26
C ASN A 191 -23.22 -12.91 5.68
N ILE A 192 -23.72 -11.69 5.95
CA ILE A 192 -23.72 -11.12 7.30
C ILE A 192 -24.55 -12.00 8.24
N TYR A 193 -25.75 -12.40 7.83
CA TYR A 193 -26.63 -13.24 8.63
C TYR A 193 -25.98 -14.57 9.01
N LEU A 194 -25.37 -15.27 8.05
CA LEU A 194 -24.68 -16.54 8.29
C LEU A 194 -23.42 -16.36 9.15
N ALA A 195 -22.64 -15.30 8.90
CA ALA A 195 -21.44 -15.00 9.66
C ALA A 195 -21.72 -14.70 11.14
N LEU A 196 -22.92 -14.18 11.46
CA LEU A 196 -23.37 -13.94 12.83
C LEU A 196 -23.85 -15.21 13.56
N ASP A 197 -23.86 -16.36 12.88
CA ASP A 197 -24.07 -17.69 13.46
C ASP A 197 -22.79 -18.56 13.42
N ASP A 198 -21.69 -18.06 12.82
CA ASP A 198 -20.43 -18.78 12.68
C ASP A 198 -19.46 -18.44 13.83
N ASP A 199 -19.21 -19.41 14.72
CA ASP A 199 -18.41 -19.21 15.94
C ASP A 199 -16.97 -18.72 15.71
N PRO A 200 -16.21 -19.25 14.72
CA PRO A 200 -14.89 -18.72 14.44
C PRO A 200 -14.94 -17.29 13.89
N THR A 201 -15.91 -16.94 13.02
CA THR A 201 -16.09 -15.55 12.56
C THR A 201 -16.44 -14.61 13.72
N ILE A 202 -17.35 -15.01 14.61
CA ILE A 202 -17.72 -14.23 15.79
C ILE A 202 -16.53 -14.10 16.75
N THR A 203 -15.70 -15.14 16.87
CA THR A 203 -14.47 -15.11 17.66
C THR A 203 -13.54 -14.00 17.16
N GLU A 204 -13.27 -13.92 15.86
CA GLU A 204 -12.45 -12.85 15.30
C GLU A 204 -13.09 -11.47 15.49
N LEU A 205 -14.42 -11.35 15.33
CA LEU A 205 -15.15 -10.11 15.56
C LEU A 205 -15.02 -9.63 17.02
N CYS A 206 -15.09 -10.55 17.98
CA CYS A 206 -14.86 -10.27 19.39
C CYS A 206 -13.43 -9.78 19.63
N VAL A 207 -12.41 -10.43 19.04
CA VAL A 207 -11.01 -10.00 19.18
C VAL A 207 -10.78 -8.59 18.62
N LEU A 208 -11.30 -8.29 17.43
CA LEU A 208 -11.23 -6.94 16.84
C LEU A 208 -11.90 -5.90 17.74
N THR A 209 -13.04 -6.24 18.33
CA THR A 209 -13.76 -5.37 19.27
C THR A 209 -12.93 -5.11 20.53
N LEU A 210 -12.36 -6.16 21.13
CA LEU A 210 -11.51 -6.06 22.32
C LEU A 210 -10.27 -5.20 22.04
N TYR A 211 -9.58 -5.43 20.92
CA TYR A 211 -8.42 -4.62 20.54
C TYR A 211 -8.79 -3.15 20.33
N ALA A 212 -9.90 -2.88 19.64
CA ALA A 212 -10.36 -1.52 19.41
C ALA A 212 -10.61 -0.76 20.73
N GLN A 213 -11.25 -1.40 21.70
CA GLN A 213 -11.55 -0.80 23.01
C GLN A 213 -10.33 -0.72 23.93
N ALA A 214 -9.42 -1.71 23.86
CA ALA A 214 -8.25 -1.80 24.74
C ALA A 214 -7.07 -0.94 24.27
N VAL A 215 -6.89 -0.80 22.94
CA VAL A 215 -5.71 -0.16 22.34
C VAL A 215 -6.11 0.95 21.36
N SER A 216 -6.88 0.67 20.31
CA SER A 216 -7.10 1.63 19.22
C SER A 216 -7.75 2.93 19.69
N HIS A 217 -8.90 2.87 20.38
CA HIS A 217 -9.58 4.07 20.88
C HIS A 217 -8.74 4.82 21.92
N PRO A 218 -8.16 4.17 22.95
CA PRO A 218 -7.20 4.80 23.86
C PRO A 218 -6.03 5.49 23.15
N TYR A 219 -5.43 4.84 22.17
CA TYR A 219 -4.33 5.40 21.38
C TYR A 219 -4.80 6.63 20.58
N MET A 220 -5.94 6.54 19.91
CA MET A 220 -6.54 7.67 19.18
C MET A 220 -6.82 8.86 20.10
N ARG A 221 -7.29 8.65 21.32
CA ARG A 221 -7.49 9.74 22.30
C ARG A 221 -6.18 10.47 22.63
N LEU A 222 -5.05 9.78 22.62
CA LEU A 222 -3.74 10.37 22.91
C LEU A 222 -3.17 11.10 21.69
N VAL A 223 -3.30 10.53 20.48
CA VAL A 223 -2.66 11.09 19.28
C VAL A 223 -3.55 12.06 18.50
N ARG A 224 -4.87 12.00 18.68
CA ARG A 224 -5.88 12.90 18.05
C ARG A 224 -6.75 13.65 19.09
N GLY A 225 -6.37 13.62 20.36
CA GLY A 225 -7.10 14.30 21.42
C GLY A 225 -7.04 15.84 21.32
N PRO A 226 -7.69 16.57 22.24
CA PRO A 226 -7.71 18.04 22.24
C PRO A 226 -6.31 18.68 22.25
N GLU A 227 -5.34 18.01 22.85
CA GLU A 227 -3.94 18.46 22.94
C GLU A 227 -3.09 18.08 21.71
N ALA A 228 -3.63 17.32 20.75
CA ALA A 228 -2.86 16.82 19.60
C ALA A 228 -2.23 17.92 18.74
N ALA A 229 -2.82 19.12 18.73
CA ALA A 229 -2.28 20.27 18.01
C ALA A 229 -0.98 20.82 18.64
N GLU A 230 -0.75 20.54 19.92
CA GLU A 230 0.44 20.97 20.69
C GLU A 230 1.41 19.80 20.92
N THR A 231 0.94 18.56 20.77
CA THR A 231 1.76 17.35 20.86
C THR A 231 2.69 17.23 19.66
N ASN A 232 3.98 17.10 19.95
CA ASN A 232 4.99 16.76 18.96
C ASN A 232 5.09 15.24 18.81
N LEU A 233 5.07 14.73 17.58
CA LEU A 233 5.28 13.32 17.26
C LEU A 233 6.55 12.75 17.94
N LEU A 234 7.61 13.56 18.00
CA LEU A 234 8.90 13.15 18.55
C LEU A 234 8.88 12.91 20.07
N ASP A 235 7.85 13.38 20.77
CA ASP A 235 7.69 13.18 22.20
C ASP A 235 6.76 11.99 22.53
N LEU A 236 6.32 11.21 21.52
CA LEU A 236 5.38 10.09 21.71
C LEU A 236 6.02 8.76 22.10
N GLY A 237 7.34 8.66 22.20
CA GLY A 237 8.03 7.43 22.62
C GLY A 237 7.42 6.76 23.87
N PRO A 238 7.17 7.49 24.97
CA PRO A 238 6.51 6.95 26.16
C PRO A 238 5.10 6.40 25.91
N VAL A 239 4.35 6.99 24.97
CA VAL A 239 3.02 6.49 24.58
C VAL A 239 3.15 5.14 23.87
N HIS A 240 4.10 5.02 22.94
CA HIS A 240 4.38 3.76 22.24
C HIS A 240 4.88 2.67 23.20
N ASP A 241 5.71 3.02 24.18
CA ASP A 241 6.12 2.09 25.23
C ASP A 241 4.94 1.59 26.06
N LYS A 242 3.98 2.48 26.35
CA LYS A 242 2.73 2.11 27.04
C LYS A 242 1.88 1.15 26.21
N VAL A 243 1.78 1.36 24.89
CA VAL A 243 1.09 0.44 23.97
C VAL A 243 1.73 -0.94 24.02
N LYS A 244 3.06 -1.01 23.81
CA LYS A 244 3.82 -2.28 23.84
C LYS A 244 3.69 -2.99 25.19
N ALA A 245 3.79 -2.25 26.29
CA ALA A 245 3.61 -2.79 27.63
C ALA A 245 2.20 -3.35 27.87
N HIS A 246 1.17 -2.66 27.40
CA HIS A 246 -0.22 -3.13 27.51
C HIS A 246 -0.45 -4.39 26.65
N CYS A 247 0.08 -4.43 25.42
CA CYS A 247 0.01 -5.64 24.60
C CYS A 247 0.66 -6.84 25.32
N ARG A 248 1.87 -6.67 25.88
CA ARG A 248 2.54 -7.72 26.67
C ARG A 248 1.71 -8.15 27.89
N ALA A 249 1.05 -7.21 28.57
CA ALA A 249 0.19 -7.51 29.72
C ALA A 249 -1.03 -8.36 29.31
N VAL A 250 -1.67 -8.06 28.19
CA VAL A 250 -2.81 -8.83 27.66
C VAL A 250 -2.36 -10.21 27.17
N ILE A 251 -1.21 -10.32 26.51
CA ILE A 251 -0.64 -11.62 26.10
C ILE A 251 -0.38 -12.51 27.32
N ALA A 252 0.27 -11.95 28.36
CA ALA A 252 0.57 -12.67 29.59
C ALA A 252 -0.70 -13.01 30.40
N ASN A 253 -1.71 -12.15 30.37
CA ASN A 253 -2.96 -12.35 31.08
C ASN A 253 -4.18 -11.90 30.26
N PRO A 254 -4.72 -12.75 29.37
CA PRO A 254 -5.89 -12.42 28.56
C PRO A 254 -7.15 -12.11 29.38
N ASN A 255 -7.20 -12.55 30.64
CA ASN A 255 -8.32 -12.27 31.55
C ASN A 255 -8.50 -10.78 31.85
N LEU A 256 -7.50 -9.94 31.52
CA LEU A 256 -7.65 -8.49 31.53
C LEU A 256 -8.77 -8.00 30.59
N LEU A 257 -9.14 -8.79 29.58
CA LEU A 257 -10.15 -8.43 28.56
C LEU A 257 -11.35 -9.38 28.51
N ILE A 258 -11.20 -10.65 28.90
CA ILE A 258 -12.24 -11.69 28.71
C ILE A 258 -12.81 -12.28 30.01
N SER A 259 -12.33 -11.84 31.18
CA SER A 259 -12.88 -12.29 32.47
C SER A 259 -14.22 -11.63 32.78
N ALA A 260 -15.07 -12.30 33.57
CA ALA A 260 -16.27 -11.69 34.14
C ALA A 260 -15.96 -10.49 35.08
N THR A 261 -14.74 -10.41 35.60
CA THR A 261 -14.26 -9.31 36.45
C THR A 261 -13.47 -8.25 35.69
N THR A 262 -13.49 -8.30 34.36
CA THR A 262 -12.79 -7.33 33.51
C THR A 262 -13.30 -5.92 33.77
N SER A 263 -12.38 -4.96 33.88
CA SER A 263 -12.71 -3.55 34.07
C SER A 263 -11.84 -2.67 33.19
N TYR A 264 -12.32 -1.47 32.87
CA TYR A 264 -11.61 -0.56 31.98
C TYR A 264 -10.29 -0.05 32.61
N GLU A 265 -10.20 -0.01 33.94
CA GLU A 265 -9.00 0.43 34.68
C GLU A 265 -7.76 -0.40 34.33
N THR A 266 -7.95 -1.68 34.00
CA THR A 266 -6.86 -2.61 33.65
C THR A 266 -6.94 -3.11 32.21
N GLY A 267 -8.14 -3.16 31.63
CA GLY A 267 -8.38 -3.60 30.26
C GLY A 267 -8.27 -2.49 29.21
N SER A 268 -8.21 -1.21 29.59
CA SER A 268 -7.87 -0.12 28.66
C SER A 268 -6.42 0.31 28.86
N MET A 269 -5.66 0.48 27.77
CA MET A 269 -4.28 0.98 27.82
C MET A 269 -4.16 2.33 28.54
N ASP A 270 -5.16 3.21 28.42
CA ASP A 270 -5.16 4.51 29.10
C ASP A 270 -5.85 4.51 30.47
N GLY A 271 -6.39 3.36 30.90
CA GLY A 271 -7.17 3.22 32.14
C GLY A 271 -8.47 4.02 32.16
N LYS A 272 -8.91 4.57 31.03
CA LYS A 272 -10.19 5.29 30.89
C LYS A 272 -11.28 4.34 30.44
N ILE A 273 -12.53 4.78 30.66
CA ILE A 273 -13.73 4.06 30.22
C ILE A 273 -13.62 3.75 28.72
N TRP A 274 -13.99 2.53 28.34
CA TRP A 274 -14.06 2.11 26.94
C TRP A 274 -15.02 3.01 26.15
N GLU A 275 -14.72 3.24 24.87
CA GLU A 275 -15.56 4.06 23.99
C GLU A 275 -16.97 3.47 23.84
N ARG A 276 -17.03 2.13 23.78
CA ARG A 276 -18.26 1.33 23.68
C ARG A 276 -18.26 0.24 24.75
N PRO A 277 -18.61 0.56 26.01
CA PRO A 277 -18.68 -0.43 27.08
C PRO A 277 -19.69 -1.55 26.77
N ASP A 278 -20.77 -1.21 26.08
CA ASP A 278 -21.79 -2.14 25.59
C ASP A 278 -21.19 -3.22 24.66
N ALA A 279 -20.23 -2.86 23.82
CA ALA A 279 -19.55 -3.82 22.94
C ALA A 279 -18.69 -4.81 23.74
N ILE A 280 -18.01 -4.36 24.81
CA ILE A 280 -17.28 -5.26 25.71
C ILE A 280 -18.23 -6.23 26.41
N TYR A 281 -19.35 -5.73 26.95
CA TYR A 281 -20.33 -6.59 27.61
C TYR A 281 -20.94 -7.62 26.65
N ALA A 282 -21.17 -7.24 25.39
CA ALA A 282 -21.59 -8.19 24.37
C ALA A 282 -20.53 -9.29 24.15
N VAL A 283 -19.25 -8.92 24.02
CA VAL A 283 -18.15 -9.90 23.90
C VAL A 283 -18.09 -10.83 25.11
N LEU A 284 -18.21 -10.30 26.33
CA LEU A 284 -18.23 -11.10 27.56
C LEU A 284 -19.42 -12.06 27.61
N GLY A 285 -20.58 -11.67 27.07
CA GLY A 285 -21.74 -12.54 26.90
C GLY A 285 -21.49 -13.69 25.92
N TYR A 286 -20.70 -13.45 24.87
CA TYR A 286 -20.30 -14.49 23.91
C TYR A 286 -19.16 -15.38 24.41
N ALA A 287 -18.26 -14.87 25.25
CA ALA A 287 -17.04 -15.57 25.65
C ALA A 287 -17.25 -17.03 26.13
N PRO A 288 -18.29 -17.39 26.91
CA PRO A 288 -18.53 -18.78 27.31
C PRO A 288 -18.82 -19.73 26.14
N ARG A 289 -19.33 -19.21 25.01
CA ARG A 289 -19.68 -19.97 23.81
C ARG A 289 -18.51 -20.10 22.83
N LEU A 290 -17.47 -19.29 22.98
CA LEU A 290 -16.36 -19.19 22.03
C LEU A 290 -15.10 -19.84 22.59
N PRO A 291 -14.90 -21.17 22.41
CA PRO A 291 -13.81 -21.92 23.06
C PRO A 291 -12.41 -21.43 22.67
N HIS A 292 -12.28 -20.83 21.48
CA HIS A 292 -11.00 -20.41 20.91
C HIS A 292 -10.72 -18.91 21.08
N LEU A 293 -11.62 -18.15 21.74
CA LEU A 293 -11.48 -16.71 21.94
C LEU A 293 -10.16 -16.33 22.62
N ARG A 294 -9.75 -17.09 23.64
CA ARG A 294 -8.47 -16.85 24.32
C ARG A 294 -7.28 -16.99 23.37
N GLY A 295 -7.24 -18.05 22.57
CA GLY A 295 -6.12 -18.34 21.66
C GLY A 295 -6.03 -17.29 20.55
N ALA A 296 -7.16 -17.00 19.91
CA ALA A 296 -7.25 -15.97 18.87
C ALA A 296 -6.87 -14.58 19.40
N LEU A 297 -7.29 -14.23 20.63
CA LEU A 297 -6.93 -12.96 21.27
C LEU A 297 -5.42 -12.85 21.50
N VAL A 298 -4.79 -13.90 22.04
CA VAL A 298 -3.34 -13.91 22.27
C VAL A 298 -2.59 -13.77 20.94
N ALA A 299 -2.94 -14.57 19.94
CA ALA A 299 -2.33 -14.52 18.61
C ALA A 299 -2.44 -13.12 17.98
N PHE A 300 -3.61 -12.48 18.10
CA PHE A 300 -3.79 -11.11 17.61
C PHE A 300 -2.87 -10.13 18.32
N PHE A 301 -2.80 -10.19 19.65
CA PHE A 301 -1.95 -9.27 20.41
C PHE A 301 -0.46 -9.51 20.19
N GLU A 302 -0.02 -10.75 19.95
CA GLU A 302 1.36 -11.06 19.53
C GLU A 302 1.68 -10.41 18.18
N GLY A 303 0.83 -10.60 17.16
CA GLY A 303 1.04 -9.97 15.85
C GLY A 303 0.97 -8.44 15.88
N ALA A 304 0.10 -7.89 16.72
CA ALA A 304 0.03 -6.46 16.94
C ALA A 304 1.29 -5.93 17.65
N LEU A 305 1.81 -6.65 18.65
CA LEU A 305 3.03 -6.28 19.37
C LEU A 305 4.26 -6.30 18.46
N ASP A 306 4.47 -7.39 17.70
CA ASP A 306 5.56 -7.50 16.73
C ASP A 306 5.54 -6.31 15.75
N THR A 307 4.33 -5.91 15.35
CA THR A 307 4.15 -4.78 14.44
C THR A 307 4.40 -3.44 15.12
N TRP A 308 3.93 -3.24 16.35
CA TRP A 308 4.26 -2.03 17.12
C TRP A 308 5.76 -1.89 17.31
N GLU A 309 6.48 -2.96 17.66
CA GLU A 309 7.93 -2.94 17.81
C GLU A 309 8.61 -2.48 16.50
N ARG A 310 8.26 -3.09 15.37
CA ARG A 310 8.80 -2.72 14.05
C ARG A 310 8.48 -1.27 13.64
N PHE A 311 7.24 -0.83 13.84
CA PHE A 311 6.78 0.50 13.43
C PHE A 311 7.03 1.59 14.47
N THR A 312 7.82 1.32 15.50
CA THR A 312 8.27 2.32 16.50
C THR A 312 9.78 2.31 16.68
N ASP A 313 10.50 1.71 15.74
CA ASP A 313 11.96 1.59 15.79
C ASP A 313 12.66 2.96 15.77
N GLU A 314 12.04 4.00 15.19
CA GLU A 314 12.58 5.36 15.23
C GLU A 314 12.70 5.94 16.66
N TYR A 315 11.99 5.36 17.63
CA TYR A 315 12.05 5.76 19.05
C TYR A 315 13.06 4.93 19.86
N CYS A 316 13.94 4.17 19.21
CA CYS A 316 14.95 3.39 19.91
C CYS A 316 15.85 4.30 20.79
N PRO A 317 16.34 3.83 21.95
CA PRO A 317 17.14 4.64 22.87
C PRO A 317 18.43 5.21 22.27
N GLU A 318 18.95 4.58 21.21
CA GLU A 318 20.16 5.00 20.49
C GLU A 318 19.85 5.80 19.22
N GLY A 319 18.57 6.06 18.94
CA GLY A 319 18.11 6.70 17.72
C GLY A 319 18.18 8.23 17.76
N ALA A 320 18.01 8.84 16.59
CA ALA A 320 18.09 10.30 16.40
C ALA A 320 17.07 11.07 17.27
N ILE A 321 15.89 10.51 17.52
CA ILE A 321 14.86 11.11 18.39
C ILE A 321 15.35 11.17 19.84
N ALA A 322 15.96 10.08 20.32
CA ALA A 322 16.46 9.98 21.69
C ALA A 322 17.69 10.87 21.93
N SER A 323 18.58 10.98 20.94
CA SER A 323 19.76 11.86 21.02
C SER A 323 19.41 13.34 20.89
N ALA A 324 18.28 13.68 20.28
CA ALA A 324 17.88 15.08 20.08
C ALA A 324 17.50 15.74 21.40
N SER A 325 18.06 16.92 21.65
CA SER A 325 17.68 17.80 22.75
C SER A 325 16.23 18.29 22.61
N ILE A 326 15.67 18.79 23.72
CA ILE A 326 14.31 19.35 23.73
C ILE A 326 14.16 20.50 22.72
N SER A 327 15.20 21.35 22.58
CA SER A 327 15.17 22.47 21.63
C SER A 327 15.25 22.00 20.17
N GLU A 328 15.96 20.92 19.89
CA GLU A 328 15.99 20.28 18.56
C GLU A 328 14.63 19.66 18.22
N ARG A 329 14.03 18.87 19.12
CA ARG A 329 12.70 18.29 18.88
C ARG A 329 11.63 19.34 18.65
N ARG A 330 11.64 20.45 19.43
CA ARG A 330 10.71 21.58 19.23
C ARG A 330 10.88 22.27 17.88
N ARG A 331 12.10 22.35 17.36
CA ARG A 331 12.38 22.92 16.02
C ARG A 331 11.97 21.95 14.91
N ALA A 332 12.21 20.65 15.10
CA ALA A 332 11.75 19.58 14.25
C ALA A 332 10.31 19.16 14.58
N TYR A 333 9.43 20.13 14.87
CA TYR A 333 8.05 19.84 15.23
C TYR A 333 7.35 19.08 14.10
N MET A 334 6.81 17.91 14.44
CA MET A 334 6.05 17.07 13.53
C MET A 334 4.69 16.78 14.16
N LYS A 335 3.65 16.84 13.33
CA LYS A 335 2.30 16.46 13.77
C LYS A 335 2.24 14.94 13.99
N THR A 336 1.45 14.54 14.97
CA THR A 336 1.25 13.12 15.33
C THR A 336 0.62 12.30 14.19
N THR A 337 -0.18 12.96 13.35
CA THR A 337 -0.88 12.34 12.22
C THR A 337 -0.60 13.10 10.92
N ASN A 338 -0.71 12.38 9.79
CA ASN A 338 -0.49 12.91 8.45
C ASN A 338 -1.78 13.50 7.82
N ASP A 339 -2.89 13.52 8.55
CA ASP A 339 -4.21 13.94 8.06
C ASP A 339 -4.17 15.33 7.40
N ASP A 340 -3.36 16.25 7.94
CA ASP A 340 -3.22 17.60 7.37
C ASP A 340 -2.45 17.62 6.04
N ASN A 341 -1.48 16.73 5.85
CA ASN A 341 -0.77 16.62 4.58
C ASN A 341 -1.64 15.92 3.53
N GLU A 342 -2.40 14.89 3.93
CA GLU A 342 -3.42 14.25 3.09
C GLU A 342 -4.53 15.23 2.70
N GLY A 343 -4.97 16.06 3.66
CA GLY A 343 -5.89 17.16 3.45
C GLY A 343 -5.33 18.23 2.52
N ALA A 344 -4.05 18.58 2.65
CA ALA A 344 -3.37 19.56 1.80
C ALA A 344 -3.33 19.12 0.33
N LEU A 345 -3.17 17.83 0.04
CA LEU A 345 -3.28 17.32 -1.34
C LEU A 345 -4.71 17.49 -1.87
N GLY A 346 -5.72 17.19 -1.05
CA GLY A 346 -7.12 17.42 -1.39
C GLY A 346 -7.43 18.90 -1.65
N GLU A 347 -6.87 19.79 -0.83
CA GLU A 347 -6.95 21.24 -1.01
C GLU A 347 -6.25 21.71 -2.28
N ALA A 348 -5.04 21.20 -2.56
CA ALA A 348 -4.30 21.50 -3.78
C ALA A 348 -5.10 21.08 -5.03
N ARG A 349 -5.74 19.91 -5.01
CA ARG A 349 -6.62 19.45 -6.09
C ARG A 349 -7.81 20.39 -6.30
N ARG A 350 -8.51 20.78 -5.22
CA ARG A 350 -9.61 21.76 -5.31
C ARG A 350 -9.13 23.12 -5.81
N ALA A 351 -7.98 23.58 -5.33
CA ALA A 351 -7.39 24.85 -5.73
C ALA A 351 -7.02 24.87 -7.21
N SER A 352 -6.48 23.76 -7.72
CA SER A 352 -6.19 23.57 -9.15
C SER A 352 -7.46 23.56 -10.00
N GLN A 353 -8.55 22.95 -9.53
CA GLN A 353 -9.85 22.99 -10.22
C GLN A 353 -10.43 24.41 -10.29
N HIS A 354 -10.38 25.16 -9.18
CA HIS A 354 -10.89 26.53 -9.13
C HIS A 354 -10.01 27.54 -9.87
N ALA A 355 -8.69 27.33 -9.88
CA ALA A 355 -7.72 28.22 -10.50
C ALA A 355 -6.64 27.40 -11.24
N PRO A 356 -6.95 26.86 -12.44
CA PRO A 356 -6.06 25.96 -13.17
C PRO A 356 -4.77 26.63 -13.66
N ASN A 357 -4.78 27.95 -13.78
CA ASN A 357 -3.61 28.72 -14.19
C ASN A 357 -2.66 29.05 -13.02
N MET A 358 -3.05 28.78 -11.77
CA MET A 358 -2.21 28.99 -10.60
C MET A 358 -1.02 28.03 -10.63
N THR A 359 0.18 28.57 -10.41
CA THR A 359 1.40 27.76 -10.32
C THR A 359 1.48 27.05 -8.97
N LEU A 360 2.19 25.93 -8.91
CA LEU A 360 2.43 25.22 -7.65
C LEU A 360 3.13 26.12 -6.62
N ASN A 361 4.12 26.91 -7.05
CA ASN A 361 4.80 27.90 -6.22
C ASN A 361 3.83 28.92 -5.63
N GLN A 362 2.88 29.44 -6.42
CA GLN A 362 1.89 30.38 -5.94
C GLN A 362 0.91 29.74 -4.95
N HIS A 363 0.49 28.49 -5.20
CA HIS A 363 -0.32 27.73 -4.26
C HIS A 363 0.42 27.54 -2.92
N ASN A 364 1.65 27.00 -2.95
CA ASN A 364 2.47 26.78 -1.77
C ASN A 364 2.72 28.08 -0.99
N ALA A 365 3.03 29.19 -1.68
CA ALA A 365 3.24 30.49 -1.05
C ALA A 365 1.99 31.00 -0.33
N ARG A 366 0.80 30.86 -0.93
CA ARG A 366 -0.47 31.24 -0.29
C ARG A 366 -0.79 30.38 0.92
N THR A 367 -0.61 29.07 0.79
CA THR A 367 -0.84 28.12 1.90
C THR A 367 0.11 28.41 3.06
N MET A 368 1.40 28.60 2.80
CA MET A 368 2.40 28.94 3.81
C MET A 368 2.15 30.30 4.46
N TYR A 369 1.76 31.31 3.67
CA TYR A 369 1.43 32.65 4.17
C TYR A 369 0.32 32.60 5.22
N CYS A 370 -0.71 31.79 4.99
CA CYS A 370 -1.81 31.56 5.94
C CYS A 370 -1.35 30.70 7.12
N LYS A 371 -0.74 29.54 6.86
CA LYS A 371 -0.40 28.53 7.87
C LYS A 371 0.61 29.03 8.89
N ASN A 372 1.61 29.79 8.45
CA ASN A 372 2.66 30.33 9.31
C ASN A 372 2.29 31.70 9.92
N ASN A 373 1.06 32.18 9.70
CA ASN A 373 0.65 33.54 10.06
C ASN A 373 1.66 34.59 9.58
N THR A 374 2.21 34.41 8.38
CA THR A 374 3.23 35.30 7.82
C THR A 374 2.67 36.72 7.65
N VAL A 375 1.34 36.87 7.53
CA VAL A 375 0.66 38.16 7.57
C VAL A 375 0.97 38.95 8.85
N ALA A 376 0.96 38.31 10.02
CA ALA A 376 1.29 38.97 11.27
C ALA A 376 2.75 39.40 11.26
N PHE A 377 3.68 38.50 10.91
CA PHE A 377 5.10 38.84 10.80
C PHE A 377 5.35 40.03 9.85
N ILE A 378 4.74 40.02 8.66
CA ILE A 378 4.87 41.13 7.70
C ILE A 378 4.35 42.44 8.28
N ARG A 379 3.21 42.42 8.99
CA ARG A 379 2.64 43.63 9.59
C ARG A 379 3.48 44.18 10.74
N THR A 380 4.12 43.30 11.52
CA THR A 380 4.86 43.70 12.73
C THR A 380 6.31 44.05 12.43
N CYS A 381 6.92 43.39 11.44
CA CYS A 381 8.37 43.41 11.26
C CYS A 381 8.86 44.08 9.98
N LEU A 382 8.01 44.31 8.96
CA LEU A 382 8.46 44.83 7.67
C LEU A 382 8.01 46.27 7.42
N GLY A 383 8.94 47.08 6.92
CA GLY A 383 8.71 48.46 6.51
C GLY A 383 8.44 48.63 5.00
N PRO A 384 8.20 49.87 4.53
CA PRO A 384 7.93 50.16 3.13
C PRO A 384 9.04 49.73 2.16
N GLU A 385 10.31 49.83 2.56
CA GLU A 385 11.44 49.42 1.73
C GLU A 385 11.57 47.89 1.62
N ASP A 386 11.28 47.14 2.69
CA ASP A 386 11.23 45.67 2.67
C ASP A 386 10.12 45.19 1.73
N LEU A 387 8.95 45.83 1.79
CA LEU A 387 7.83 45.52 0.90
C LEU A 387 8.18 45.84 -0.56
N LYS A 388 8.93 46.91 -0.82
CA LYS A 388 9.42 47.26 -2.16
C LYS A 388 10.43 46.22 -2.66
N TYR A 389 11.34 45.77 -1.81
CA TYR A 389 12.27 44.68 -2.11
C TYR A 389 11.53 43.38 -2.44
N LEU A 390 10.58 42.95 -1.60
CA LEU A 390 9.79 41.73 -1.82
C LEU A 390 9.01 41.78 -3.13
N ARG A 391 8.38 42.91 -3.47
CA ARG A 391 7.69 43.07 -4.77
C ARG A 391 8.64 42.96 -5.95
N ARG A 392 9.86 43.49 -5.85
CA ARG A 392 10.88 43.35 -6.88
C ARG A 392 11.29 41.88 -7.04
N ARG A 393 11.60 41.19 -5.94
CA ARG A 393 11.94 39.76 -5.95
C ARG A 393 10.82 38.88 -6.49
N ALA A 394 9.57 39.15 -6.14
CA ALA A 394 8.42 38.43 -6.68
C ALA A 394 8.33 38.55 -8.21
N ARG A 395 8.57 39.75 -8.76
CA ARG A 395 8.60 39.95 -10.22
C ARG A 395 9.77 39.25 -10.90
N GLU A 396 10.95 39.25 -10.28
CA GLU A 396 12.11 38.50 -10.79
C GLU A 396 11.82 37.00 -10.84
N LEU A 397 11.19 36.45 -9.80
CA LEU A 397 10.75 35.05 -9.76
C LEU A 397 9.68 34.75 -10.81
N ASP A 398 8.66 35.60 -10.96
CA ASP A 398 7.63 35.40 -11.98
C ASP A 398 8.21 35.46 -13.40
N ALA A 399 9.23 36.29 -13.62
CA ALA A 399 9.93 36.42 -14.90
C ALA A 399 10.94 35.28 -15.16
N SER A 400 11.32 34.51 -14.15
CA SER A 400 12.37 33.48 -14.25
C SER A 400 12.02 32.28 -15.13
N GLY A 401 10.74 32.08 -15.46
CA GLY A 401 10.32 30.95 -16.30
C GLY A 401 10.24 29.59 -15.57
N VAL A 402 10.63 29.51 -14.29
CA VAL A 402 10.68 28.24 -13.52
C VAL A 402 9.38 27.43 -13.62
N ALA A 403 8.21 28.07 -13.57
CA ALA A 403 6.92 27.37 -13.68
C ALA A 403 6.67 26.80 -15.08
N LYS A 404 7.24 27.41 -16.13
CA LYS A 404 7.20 26.89 -17.51
C LYS A 404 8.11 25.67 -17.61
N ASP A 405 9.33 25.77 -17.12
CA ASP A 405 10.32 24.68 -17.16
C ASP A 405 9.81 23.45 -16.39
N GLN A 406 9.21 23.64 -15.20
CA GLN A 406 8.56 22.56 -14.44
C GLN A 406 7.43 21.88 -15.23
N ARG A 407 6.61 22.65 -15.97
CA ARG A 407 5.54 22.07 -16.81
C ARG A 407 6.10 21.29 -17.99
N GLU A 408 7.18 21.75 -18.60
CA GLU A 408 7.87 21.05 -19.69
C GLU A 408 8.52 19.75 -19.19
N GLN A 409 9.17 19.78 -18.04
CA GLN A 409 9.71 18.58 -17.37
C GLN A 409 8.60 17.58 -17.04
N GLN A 410 7.49 18.04 -16.45
CA GLN A 410 6.35 17.19 -16.13
C GLN A 410 5.73 16.56 -17.39
N ALA A 411 5.57 17.34 -18.47
CA ALA A 411 5.07 16.82 -19.74
C ALA A 411 6.01 15.78 -20.36
N THR A 412 7.32 15.98 -20.24
CA THR A 412 8.35 15.04 -20.70
C THR A 412 8.28 13.74 -19.91
N ALA A 413 8.26 13.82 -18.58
CA ALA A 413 8.11 12.64 -17.71
C ALA A 413 6.83 11.87 -18.01
N TYR A 414 5.69 12.55 -18.18
CA TYR A 414 4.43 11.90 -18.55
C TYR A 414 4.50 11.21 -19.91
N LYS A 415 5.15 11.84 -20.89
CA LYS A 415 5.36 11.23 -22.20
C LYS A 415 6.20 9.96 -22.08
N GLU A 416 7.30 10.00 -21.32
CA GLU A 416 8.15 8.84 -21.06
C GLU A 416 7.40 7.71 -20.36
N THR A 417 6.61 8.01 -19.33
CA THR A 417 5.77 7.01 -18.64
C THR A 417 4.76 6.38 -19.61
N VAL A 418 4.09 7.19 -20.44
CA VAL A 418 3.14 6.70 -21.44
C VAL A 418 3.85 5.83 -22.49
N ASP A 419 5.02 6.24 -22.95
CA ASP A 419 5.80 5.48 -23.94
C ASP A 419 6.32 4.16 -23.36
N LYS A 420 6.76 4.15 -22.08
CA LYS A 420 7.08 2.91 -21.34
C LYS A 420 5.87 1.98 -21.28
N LYS A 421 4.70 2.49 -20.87
CA LYS A 421 3.44 1.71 -20.81
C LYS A 421 3.04 1.17 -22.18
N ARG A 422 3.16 1.97 -23.24
CA ARG A 422 2.88 1.55 -24.63
C ARG A 422 3.83 0.46 -25.11
N LYS A 423 5.14 0.59 -24.84
CA LYS A 423 6.14 -0.44 -25.17
C LYS A 423 5.84 -1.74 -24.43
N ALA A 424 5.54 -1.68 -23.13
CA ALA A 424 5.16 -2.83 -22.33
C ALA A 424 3.90 -3.50 -22.89
N ALA A 425 2.85 -2.74 -23.20
CA ALA A 425 1.63 -3.26 -23.81
C ALA A 425 1.87 -3.91 -25.18
N SER A 426 2.70 -3.29 -26.03
CA SER A 426 3.07 -3.85 -27.34
C SER A 426 3.88 -5.13 -27.20
N ALA A 427 4.80 -5.21 -26.24
CA ALA A 427 5.58 -6.42 -25.97
C ALA A 427 4.67 -7.54 -25.45
N ARG A 428 3.77 -7.25 -24.51
CA ARG A 428 2.74 -8.18 -24.01
C ARG A 428 1.89 -8.71 -25.18
N LYS A 429 1.41 -7.82 -26.06
CA LYS A 429 0.64 -8.20 -27.24
C LYS A 429 1.44 -9.09 -28.20
N ALA A 430 2.70 -8.75 -28.49
CA ALA A 430 3.55 -9.55 -29.37
C ALA A 430 3.78 -10.97 -28.82
N VAL A 431 3.95 -11.12 -27.50
CA VAL A 431 4.08 -12.44 -26.85
C VAL A 431 2.79 -13.25 -27.01
N VAL A 432 1.63 -12.63 -26.78
CA VAL A 432 0.31 -13.26 -26.95
C VAL A 432 0.08 -13.67 -28.41
N ASP A 433 0.38 -12.79 -29.36
CA ASP A 433 0.22 -13.03 -30.79
C ASP A 433 1.16 -14.15 -31.30
N ALA A 434 2.42 -14.17 -30.82
CA ALA A 434 3.37 -15.24 -31.14
C ALA A 434 2.91 -16.58 -30.56
N LYS A 435 2.39 -16.60 -29.32
CA LYS A 435 1.79 -17.80 -28.71
C LYS A 435 0.57 -18.26 -29.52
N ARG A 436 -0.30 -17.33 -29.92
CA ARG A 436 -1.49 -17.60 -30.73
C ARG A 436 -1.12 -18.26 -32.06
N THR A 437 -0.16 -17.67 -32.77
CA THR A 437 0.37 -18.16 -34.05
C THR A 437 0.96 -19.56 -33.93
N ARG A 438 1.72 -19.83 -32.86
CA ARG A 438 2.29 -21.17 -32.60
C ARG A 438 1.22 -22.24 -32.44
N ILE A 439 0.13 -21.92 -31.74
CA ILE A 439 -0.99 -22.86 -31.55
C ILE A 439 -1.81 -22.99 -32.84
N ASP A 440 -2.03 -21.91 -33.61
CA ASP A 440 -2.74 -21.96 -34.90
C ASP A 440 -2.03 -22.87 -35.92
N ALA A 441 -0.69 -22.95 -35.85
CA ALA A 441 0.12 -23.81 -36.71
C ALA A 441 0.14 -25.29 -36.30
N VAL A 442 -0.45 -25.66 -35.14
CA VAL A 442 -0.48 -27.05 -34.67
C VAL A 442 -1.44 -27.87 -35.52
N VAL A 443 -0.93 -28.95 -36.11
CA VAL A 443 -1.78 -29.99 -36.71
C VAL A 443 -2.25 -30.92 -35.59
N PRO A 444 -3.55 -30.97 -35.24
CA PRO A 444 -4.03 -31.73 -34.11
C PRO A 444 -3.89 -33.24 -34.35
N ARG A 445 -3.34 -33.95 -33.37
CA ARG A 445 -3.28 -35.42 -33.38
C ARG A 445 -4.58 -35.97 -32.85
N LEU A 446 -5.36 -36.64 -33.71
CA LEU A 446 -6.71 -37.14 -33.36
C LEU A 446 -6.78 -38.64 -33.09
N ASP A 447 -5.66 -39.37 -33.27
CA ASP A 447 -5.59 -40.79 -32.97
C ASP A 447 -4.99 -41.03 -31.58
N THR A 448 -5.84 -41.51 -30.66
CA THR A 448 -5.48 -41.84 -29.29
C THR A 448 -4.46 -42.98 -29.18
N GLN A 449 -4.45 -43.93 -30.11
CA GLN A 449 -3.53 -45.07 -30.06
C GLN A 449 -2.13 -44.60 -30.46
N SER A 450 -2.02 -43.83 -31.54
CA SER A 450 -0.77 -43.16 -31.95
C SER A 450 -0.14 -42.30 -30.83
N ILE A 451 -0.95 -41.55 -30.08
CA ILE A 451 -0.46 -40.70 -28.98
C ILE A 451 0.08 -41.55 -27.83
N THR A 452 -0.56 -42.68 -27.54
CA THR A 452 -0.12 -43.59 -26.46
C THR A 452 1.15 -44.32 -26.84
N ASP A 453 1.24 -44.83 -28.07
CA ASP A 453 2.37 -45.62 -28.56
C ASP A 453 3.59 -44.76 -28.88
N ASN A 454 3.38 -43.53 -29.34
CA ASN A 454 4.44 -42.56 -29.57
C ASN A 454 4.02 -41.14 -29.12
N PRO A 455 4.18 -40.83 -27.83
CA PRO A 455 3.72 -39.58 -27.24
C PRO A 455 4.53 -38.35 -27.66
N GLY A 456 5.72 -38.51 -28.26
CA GLY A 456 6.58 -37.39 -28.65
C GLY A 456 7.22 -36.68 -27.45
N THR A 457 7.57 -35.40 -27.62
CA THR A 457 8.24 -34.56 -26.60
C THR A 457 7.24 -33.82 -25.70
N ASN A 458 7.69 -33.38 -24.52
CA ASN A 458 6.86 -32.59 -23.61
C ASN A 458 6.34 -31.29 -24.24
N ASN A 459 7.14 -30.65 -25.09
CA ASN A 459 6.75 -29.39 -25.75
C ASN A 459 5.67 -29.61 -26.82
N GLU A 460 5.75 -30.72 -27.56
CA GLU A 460 4.72 -31.10 -28.53
C GLU A 460 3.40 -31.44 -27.84
N LEU A 461 3.46 -32.19 -26.73
CA LEU A 461 2.28 -32.50 -25.91
C LEU A 461 1.63 -31.24 -25.35
N ASP A 462 2.43 -30.28 -24.85
CA ASP A 462 1.93 -29.00 -24.35
C ASP A 462 1.19 -28.21 -25.44
N LEU A 463 1.77 -28.14 -26.65
CA LEU A 463 1.14 -27.45 -27.79
C LEU A 463 -0.17 -28.10 -28.23
N GLN A 464 -0.23 -29.43 -28.28
CA GLN A 464 -1.43 -30.18 -28.62
C GLN A 464 -2.53 -29.99 -27.57
N LEU A 465 -2.19 -30.05 -26.28
CA LEU A 465 -3.10 -29.79 -25.17
C LEU A 465 -3.64 -28.35 -25.22
N GLU A 466 -2.80 -27.38 -25.55
CA GLU A 466 -3.19 -25.97 -25.60
C GLU A 466 -4.09 -25.66 -26.81
N TRP A 467 -3.91 -26.37 -27.92
CA TRP A 467 -4.85 -26.35 -29.05
C TRP A 467 -6.23 -26.88 -28.64
N HIS A 468 -6.29 -28.06 -28.02
CA HIS A 468 -7.57 -28.64 -27.56
C HIS A 468 -8.24 -27.78 -26.48
N ARG A 469 -7.46 -27.10 -25.63
CA ARG A 469 -7.96 -26.20 -24.58
C ARG A 469 -8.74 -25.01 -25.13
N ARG A 470 -8.48 -24.56 -26.36
CA ARG A 470 -9.25 -23.48 -27.01
C ARG A 470 -10.69 -23.85 -27.33
N LEU A 471 -10.93 -25.14 -27.53
CA LEU A 471 -12.25 -25.67 -27.85
C LEU A 471 -12.99 -26.12 -26.59
N ASP A 472 -12.27 -26.35 -25.49
CA ASP A 472 -12.78 -26.82 -24.21
C ASP A 472 -13.29 -25.68 -23.32
N SER A 473 -14.47 -25.17 -23.67
CA SER A 473 -15.18 -24.11 -22.93
C SER A 473 -15.38 -24.44 -21.44
N ASP A 474 -15.52 -25.72 -21.12
CA ASP A 474 -15.77 -26.22 -19.76
C ASP A 474 -14.48 -26.47 -18.95
N LYS A 475 -13.31 -26.15 -19.50
CA LYS A 475 -11.99 -26.19 -18.81
C LYS A 475 -11.63 -27.55 -18.21
N HIS A 476 -12.00 -28.64 -18.86
CA HIS A 476 -11.62 -30.00 -18.47
C HIS A 476 -10.14 -30.32 -18.66
N ILE A 477 -9.41 -29.55 -19.48
CA ILE A 477 -7.98 -29.71 -19.74
C ILE A 477 -7.19 -28.83 -18.77
N PRO A 478 -6.49 -29.41 -17.75
CA PRO A 478 -5.74 -28.63 -16.77
C PRO A 478 -4.65 -27.76 -17.42
N PRO A 479 -4.23 -26.66 -16.79
CA PRO A 479 -3.11 -25.85 -17.25
C PRO A 479 -1.78 -26.60 -17.11
N LYS A 480 -0.79 -26.23 -17.93
CA LYS A 480 0.55 -26.85 -17.96
C LYS A 480 1.21 -26.92 -16.58
N THR A 481 1.04 -25.88 -15.76
CA THR A 481 1.62 -25.78 -14.41
C THR A 481 1.16 -26.90 -13.47
N LYS A 482 -0.02 -27.48 -13.72
CA LYS A 482 -0.58 -28.60 -12.95
C LYS A 482 -0.24 -29.97 -13.53
N MET A 483 0.46 -30.03 -14.66
CA MET A 483 0.86 -31.27 -15.35
C MET A 483 2.38 -31.29 -15.51
N THR A 484 3.08 -31.60 -14.43
CA THR A 484 4.56 -31.61 -14.40
C THR A 484 5.15 -32.89 -14.99
N ARG A 485 4.44 -34.03 -14.89
CA ARG A 485 4.89 -35.30 -15.44
C ARG A 485 4.39 -35.51 -16.87
N LYS A 486 5.22 -36.17 -17.68
CA LYS A 486 4.90 -36.47 -19.08
C LYS A 486 3.68 -37.38 -19.22
N GLU A 487 3.55 -38.37 -18.35
CA GLU A 487 2.43 -39.33 -18.33
C GLU A 487 1.07 -38.65 -18.12
N ASP A 488 1.03 -37.65 -17.24
CA ASP A 488 -0.19 -36.86 -16.97
C ASP A 488 -0.62 -36.08 -18.22
N LYS A 489 0.35 -35.53 -18.98
CA LYS A 489 0.09 -34.82 -20.23
C LYS A 489 -0.44 -35.75 -21.32
N VAL A 490 0.14 -36.94 -21.46
CA VAL A 490 -0.32 -37.96 -22.42
C VAL A 490 -1.76 -38.37 -22.09
N THR A 491 -2.04 -38.65 -20.81
CA THR A 491 -3.37 -39.03 -20.34
C THR A 491 -4.40 -37.93 -20.59
N ALA A 492 -4.05 -36.68 -20.26
CA ALA A 492 -4.90 -35.52 -20.50
C ALA A 492 -5.17 -35.30 -22.00
N LEU A 493 -4.16 -35.50 -22.85
CA LEU A 493 -4.30 -35.31 -24.30
C LEU A 493 -5.18 -36.41 -24.91
N VAL A 494 -4.99 -37.67 -24.51
CA VAL A 494 -5.85 -38.77 -24.95
C VAL A 494 -7.31 -38.53 -24.55
N ALA A 495 -7.56 -38.06 -23.32
CA ALA A 495 -8.90 -37.72 -22.87
C ALA A 495 -9.50 -36.53 -23.67
N ALA A 496 -8.70 -35.51 -23.97
CA ALA A 496 -9.12 -34.37 -24.79
C ALA A 496 -9.49 -34.79 -26.21
N VAL A 497 -8.69 -35.66 -26.83
CA VAL A 497 -8.93 -36.19 -28.18
C VAL A 497 -10.19 -37.04 -28.23
N LYS A 498 -10.45 -37.88 -27.22
CA LYS A 498 -11.70 -38.66 -27.13
C LYS A 498 -12.93 -37.74 -27.11
N ARG A 499 -12.92 -36.73 -26.25
CA ARG A 499 -14.00 -35.73 -26.17
C ARG A 499 -14.21 -34.99 -27.50
N TYR A 500 -13.11 -34.62 -28.16
CA TYR A 500 -13.13 -33.99 -29.48
C TYR A 500 -13.78 -34.88 -30.54
N ASN A 501 -13.38 -36.16 -30.61
CA ASN A 501 -13.89 -37.11 -31.59
C ASN A 501 -15.36 -37.51 -31.33
N GLU A 502 -15.80 -37.49 -30.06
CA GLU A 502 -17.18 -37.75 -29.66
C GLU A 502 -18.13 -36.57 -29.96
N GLY A 503 -17.60 -35.42 -30.41
CA GLY A 503 -18.39 -34.24 -30.76
C GLY A 503 -18.95 -33.48 -29.54
N THR A 504 -18.49 -33.81 -28.34
CA THR A 504 -18.98 -33.27 -27.06
C THR A 504 -18.39 -31.90 -26.72
N VAL A 505 -17.78 -31.21 -27.70
CA VAL A 505 -17.02 -29.97 -27.49
C VAL A 505 -17.65 -28.83 -28.27
N HIS A 506 -18.03 -27.75 -27.58
CA HIS A 506 -18.62 -26.56 -28.19
C HIS A 506 -17.56 -25.49 -28.41
N ALA A 507 -17.37 -25.08 -29.67
CA ALA A 507 -16.55 -23.91 -29.99
C ALA A 507 -17.15 -22.66 -29.31
N PRO A 508 -16.33 -21.78 -28.71
CA PRO A 508 -16.83 -20.54 -28.13
C PRO A 508 -17.50 -19.67 -29.22
N GLU A 509 -18.68 -19.14 -28.94
CA GLU A 509 -19.32 -18.12 -29.80
C GLU A 509 -18.36 -16.94 -29.96
N ALA A 510 -18.23 -16.45 -31.20
CA ALA A 510 -17.30 -15.40 -31.59
C ALA A 510 -17.72 -14.02 -31.05
N THR A 511 -17.70 -13.83 -29.73
CA THR A 511 -17.91 -12.52 -29.09
C THR A 511 -17.06 -12.30 -27.84
N GLU A 512 -16.26 -13.27 -27.38
CA GLU A 512 -15.31 -13.03 -26.31
C GLU A 512 -13.90 -13.24 -26.85
N ASP A 513 -13.16 -12.14 -26.97
CA ASP A 513 -11.71 -12.18 -26.93
C ASP A 513 -11.32 -12.82 -25.59
N VAL A 514 -11.26 -14.16 -25.56
CA VAL A 514 -10.74 -14.90 -24.42
C VAL A 514 -9.27 -14.49 -24.32
N GLU A 515 -9.02 -13.55 -23.43
CA GLU A 515 -7.71 -13.15 -22.96
C GLU A 515 -6.99 -14.44 -22.57
N MET A 516 -6.15 -14.96 -23.47
CA MET A 516 -5.32 -16.10 -23.17
C MET A 516 -4.35 -15.63 -22.10
N LEU A 517 -4.68 -15.93 -20.84
CA LEU A 517 -3.81 -15.79 -19.68
C LEU A 517 -2.55 -16.62 -19.94
N ALA A 518 -1.58 -16.01 -20.62
CA ALA A 518 -0.20 -16.36 -20.45
C ALA A 518 0.18 -15.86 -19.06
N GLU A 519 0.59 -16.77 -18.18
CA GLU A 519 1.39 -16.40 -17.02
C GLU A 519 2.63 -15.67 -17.58
N VAL A 520 2.63 -14.35 -17.44
CA VAL A 520 3.77 -13.48 -17.72
C VAL A 520 4.67 -13.54 -16.47
N PRO A 521 5.99 -13.57 -16.60
CA PRO A 521 6.89 -13.44 -15.45
C PRO A 521 6.54 -12.19 -14.63
N ASP A 522 6.50 -12.34 -13.30
CA ASP A 522 6.18 -11.28 -12.32
C ASP A 522 7.01 -10.00 -12.53
N ASP A 523 8.16 -10.09 -13.18
CA ASP A 523 9.12 -9.02 -13.44
C ASP A 523 8.58 -7.87 -14.34
N LEU A 524 7.35 -7.97 -14.87
CA LEU A 524 6.75 -6.96 -15.75
C LEU A 524 5.45 -6.36 -15.21
N ASP A 525 4.93 -6.83 -14.08
CA ASP A 525 3.87 -6.19 -13.32
C ASP A 525 4.49 -5.44 -12.14
N GLU A 526 5.26 -4.38 -12.46
CA GLU A 526 5.43 -3.26 -11.53
C GLU A 526 4.07 -2.54 -11.42
N GLU A 527 3.13 -3.17 -10.70
CA GLU A 527 2.08 -2.45 -10.02
C GLU A 527 2.72 -1.43 -9.08
N GLU A 528 2.13 -0.24 -9.01
CA GLU A 528 2.53 0.92 -8.21
C GLU A 528 2.89 0.57 -6.75
N SER A 529 4.13 0.16 -6.50
CA SER A 529 4.71 -0.11 -5.18
C SER A 529 5.71 0.96 -4.73
N ASP A 530 5.93 2.01 -5.53
CA ASP A 530 7.02 2.98 -5.31
C ASP A 530 6.64 4.21 -4.45
N TRP A 531 5.67 4.08 -3.54
CA TRP A 531 5.32 5.18 -2.60
C TRP A 531 5.41 4.84 -1.12
N GLU A 532 6.07 3.74 -0.74
CA GLU A 532 6.29 3.41 0.68
C GLU A 532 7.73 2.95 0.93
N HIS A 533 8.70 3.87 0.85
CA HIS A 533 9.99 3.75 1.54
C HIS A 533 10.23 4.98 2.41
#